data_AF-G4YHS5-F1
#
_entry.id   AF-G4YHS5-F1
#
_cell.length_a   1.000
_cell.length_b   1.000
_cell.length_c   1.000
_cell.angle_alpha   90.00
_cell.angle_beta   90.00
_cell.angle_gamma   90.00
#
_symmetry.space_group_name_H-M   'P 1'
#
loop_
_entity.id
_entity.type
_entity.pdbx_description
1 polymer ?
#
loop_
_entity_poly.entity_id
_entity_poly.type
_entity_poly.pdbx_seq_one_letter_code
_entity_poly.pdbx_strand_id
1 'polypeptide(L)'
;MKMRLHFVLLWMAVVTFVLGAETSARVGAEQSAPHVADQLSLGAGKRVEYAKRALRTDATGEERAGIPGLSKLAGLVSKAGPSAENLANTLWLRGRTDPAKVLKTLEVGAKLDDNPKVLQWLKYVQMYRTTKNGYRWHDGEIYVKLLQSSKSEAEVAKLFQSLKTNPELAKLGENLQKAQFGSWIIKDMHPSSILSMLGFTGSIPLNNPRTEIVKKYALEYAIRTV
;
A
#
# COMPACT_ATOMS: atom_id res chain seq x y z
N MET A 1 26.79 32.29 -1.70
CA MET A 1 26.63 31.12 -0.80
C MET A 1 25.89 30.02 -1.57
N LYS A 2 26.64 29.14 -2.25
CA LYS A 2 26.10 28.07 -3.13
C LYS A 2 26.14 26.73 -2.38
N MET A 3 25.06 26.31 -1.74
CA MET A 3 24.91 24.94 -1.25
C MET A 3 23.42 24.59 -1.10
N ARG A 4 22.68 24.34 -2.18
CA ARG A 4 21.42 23.55 -2.18
C ARG A 4 21.13 22.97 -3.57
N LEU A 5 22.10 22.30 -4.17
CA LEU A 5 21.93 21.68 -5.49
C LEU A 5 22.42 20.22 -5.53
N HIS A 6 22.07 19.41 -4.53
CA HIS A 6 22.40 17.97 -4.55
C HIS A 6 21.24 17.03 -4.18
N PHE A 7 20.01 17.53 -3.98
CA PHE A 7 18.86 16.66 -3.68
C PHE A 7 17.98 16.31 -4.89
N VAL A 8 18.30 16.81 -6.09
CA VAL A 8 17.41 16.70 -7.27
C VAL A 8 17.79 15.56 -8.24
N LEU A 9 18.96 14.93 -8.10
CA LEU A 9 19.42 13.93 -9.08
C LEU A 9 19.29 12.45 -8.65
N LEU A 10 18.76 12.13 -7.47
CA LEU A 10 18.68 10.75 -6.98
C LEU A 10 17.28 10.09 -7.08
N TRP A 11 16.37 10.62 -7.91
CA TRP A 11 15.03 10.03 -8.11
C TRP A 11 14.78 9.48 -9.52
N MET A 12 15.78 9.49 -10.41
CA MET A 12 15.60 9.10 -11.83
C MET A 12 16.55 7.97 -12.30
N ALA A 13 16.61 6.87 -11.56
CA ALA A 13 17.12 5.56 -12.03
C ALA A 13 16.61 4.52 -11.03
N VAL A 14 15.91 3.43 -11.34
CA VAL A 14 16.00 2.51 -12.48
C VAL A 14 14.63 1.86 -12.66
N VAL A 15 14.05 2.02 -13.85
CA VAL A 15 13.08 1.08 -14.45
C VAL A 15 13.67 0.71 -15.81
N THR A 16 13.43 -0.54 -16.22
CA THR A 16 14.00 -1.30 -17.36
C THR A 16 15.24 -2.09 -16.93
N PHE A 17 15.37 -3.40 -17.18
CA PHE A 17 14.86 -4.21 -18.27
C PHE A 17 14.91 -5.70 -17.84
N VAL A 18 13.81 -6.44 -17.99
CA VAL A 18 13.79 -7.91 -17.97
C VAL A 18 13.89 -8.38 -19.42
N LEU A 19 14.93 -9.16 -19.73
CA LEU A 19 14.90 -10.07 -20.87
C LEU A 19 15.76 -11.29 -20.52
N GLY A 20 15.16 -12.47 -20.66
CA GLY A 20 15.78 -13.73 -20.32
C GLY A 20 16.68 -14.27 -21.43
N ALA A 21 17.51 -15.24 -21.03
CA ALA A 21 17.96 -16.33 -21.86
C ALA A 21 18.31 -17.50 -20.95
N GLU A 22 17.52 -18.58 -21.05
CA GLU A 22 17.93 -19.92 -20.67
C GLU A 22 18.97 -20.42 -21.69
N THR A 23 19.98 -21.19 -21.24
CA THR A 23 20.34 -22.50 -21.83
C THR A 23 21.48 -23.19 -21.07
N SER A 24 21.15 -24.35 -20.52
CA SER A 24 21.82 -25.66 -20.62
C SER A 24 23.28 -25.92 -20.16
N ALA A 25 23.36 -26.73 -19.10
CA ALA A 25 24.03 -28.05 -18.97
C ALA A 25 25.55 -28.25 -19.21
N ARG A 26 26.20 -28.87 -18.20
CA ARG A 26 27.16 -30.02 -18.25
C ARG A 26 27.61 -30.34 -16.81
N VAL A 27 27.23 -31.47 -16.20
CA VAL A 27 27.77 -32.85 -16.27
C VAL A 27 29.20 -33.00 -15.72
N GLY A 28 29.31 -33.86 -14.70
CA GLY A 28 30.50 -34.50 -14.12
C GLY A 28 30.07 -35.19 -12.82
N ALA A 29 29.59 -36.43 -12.79
CA ALA A 29 30.30 -37.72 -12.96
C ALA A 29 31.45 -37.92 -11.95
N GLU A 30 31.24 -38.78 -10.96
CA GLU A 30 32.09 -39.91 -10.49
C GLU A 30 31.64 -40.30 -9.07
N GLN A 31 30.98 -41.45 -8.82
CA GLN A 31 31.42 -42.84 -8.95
C GLN A 31 32.26 -43.30 -7.75
N SER A 32 31.66 -44.13 -6.88
CA SER A 32 32.20 -45.44 -6.42
C SER A 32 31.61 -45.86 -5.07
N ALA A 33 30.83 -46.95 -5.12
CA ALA A 33 30.63 -47.91 -4.03
C ALA A 33 31.89 -48.86 -3.97
N PRO A 34 32.02 -49.92 -3.13
CA PRO A 34 30.93 -50.66 -2.48
C PRO A 34 31.23 -51.30 -1.10
N HIS A 35 30.17 -51.97 -0.61
CA HIS A 35 30.16 -53.24 0.12
C HIS A 35 30.76 -53.31 1.54
N VAL A 36 29.93 -53.77 2.48
CA VAL A 36 30.13 -55.03 3.22
C VAL A 36 28.76 -55.40 3.83
N ALA A 37 28.27 -56.58 3.47
CA ALA A 37 27.27 -57.32 4.24
C ALA A 37 28.02 -58.19 5.26
N ASP A 38 27.53 -58.33 6.49
CA ASP A 38 26.76 -59.52 6.88
C ASP A 38 26.34 -59.49 8.37
N GLN A 39 25.39 -60.38 8.69
CA GLN A 39 25.11 -61.02 9.98
C GLN A 39 24.00 -60.52 10.95
N LEU A 40 22.96 -61.37 11.01
CA LEU A 40 22.31 -61.99 12.18
C LEU A 40 21.00 -61.39 12.74
N SER A 41 19.89 -61.90 12.19
CA SER A 41 18.93 -62.86 12.79
C SER A 41 18.22 -62.60 14.15
N LEU A 42 16.90 -62.84 14.07
CA LEU A 42 15.92 -63.30 15.07
C LEU A 42 15.43 -62.37 16.20
N GLY A 43 14.14 -62.06 16.14
CA GLY A 43 13.37 -61.48 17.24
C GLY A 43 11.90 -61.30 16.90
N ALA A 44 11.14 -62.41 16.83
CA ALA A 44 9.69 -62.37 16.72
C ALA A 44 9.09 -61.84 18.03
N GLY A 45 8.43 -60.69 17.97
CA GLY A 45 7.72 -60.09 19.10
C GLY A 45 6.60 -59.19 18.63
N LYS A 46 5.38 -59.75 18.50
CA LYS A 46 4.14 -59.00 18.32
C LYS A 46 4.00 -58.00 19.48
N ARG A 47 3.84 -56.70 19.21
CA ARG A 47 3.15 -55.77 20.12
C ARG A 47 2.71 -54.48 19.41
N VAL A 48 1.40 -54.40 19.18
CA VAL A 48 0.52 -53.23 19.33
C VAL A 48 0.86 -51.97 18.52
N GLU A 49 0.21 -51.85 17.37
CA GLU A 49 0.03 -50.60 16.62
C GLU A 49 -0.83 -49.61 17.44
N TYR A 50 -0.17 -48.71 18.18
CA TYR A 50 -0.75 -47.41 18.49
C TYR A 50 -0.24 -46.43 17.44
N ALA A 51 -1.07 -46.12 16.45
CA ALA A 51 -0.78 -45.10 15.45
C ALA A 51 -0.78 -43.70 16.10
N LYS A 52 0.36 -43.32 16.70
CA LYS A 52 0.78 -41.93 16.89
C LYS A 52 1.67 -41.55 15.69
N ARG A 53 1.12 -40.81 14.74
CA ARG A 53 1.85 -39.95 13.80
C ARG A 53 1.09 -38.63 13.77
N ALA A 54 1.46 -37.58 14.53
CA ALA A 54 2.69 -36.80 14.41
C ALA A 54 3.03 -36.45 12.95
N LEU A 55 2.12 -35.73 12.29
CA LEU A 55 2.47 -34.94 11.11
C LEU A 55 3.12 -33.64 11.58
N ARG A 56 4.45 -33.69 11.69
CA ARG A 56 5.30 -32.53 11.50
C ARG A 56 5.03 -32.03 10.08
N THR A 57 4.49 -30.83 9.94
CA THR A 57 4.64 -30.07 8.70
C THR A 57 5.88 -29.21 8.86
N ASP A 58 6.98 -29.79 8.40
CA ASP A 58 8.11 -29.15 7.77
C ASP A 58 7.83 -27.72 7.29
N ALA A 59 8.54 -26.79 7.94
CA ALA A 59 8.74 -25.44 7.47
C ALA A 59 9.58 -25.48 6.20
N THR A 60 8.93 -25.43 5.04
CA THR A 60 9.60 -25.12 3.78
C THR A 60 9.56 -23.61 3.62
N GLY A 61 10.74 -22.99 3.76
CA GLY A 61 10.94 -21.59 3.50
C GLY A 61 10.66 -21.29 2.03
N GLU A 62 9.57 -20.57 1.78
CA GLU A 62 9.43 -19.75 0.60
C GLU A 62 9.07 -18.32 1.01
N GLU A 63 10.03 -17.46 0.79
CA GLU A 63 9.91 -16.03 0.65
C GLU A 63 8.76 -15.69 -0.33
N ARG A 64 7.61 -15.22 0.18
CA ARG A 64 6.72 -14.26 -0.52
C ARG A 64 5.62 -13.76 0.39
N ALA A 65 5.59 -12.45 0.54
CA ALA A 65 4.55 -11.70 1.21
C ALA A 65 3.21 -11.84 0.47
N GLY A 66 2.36 -12.74 0.93
CA GLY A 66 0.98 -12.84 0.50
C GLY A 66 0.34 -14.02 1.20
N ILE A 67 -0.62 -13.77 2.11
CA ILE A 67 -1.38 -14.83 2.75
C ILE A 67 -2.23 -15.51 1.65
N PRO A 68 -2.01 -16.80 1.35
CA PRO A 68 -2.85 -17.51 0.39
C PRO A 68 -4.29 -17.56 0.93
N GLY A 69 -5.27 -17.11 0.14
CA GLY A 69 -6.70 -17.25 0.49
C GLY A 69 -7.58 -15.99 0.42
N LEU A 70 -7.02 -14.80 0.13
CA LEU A 70 -7.82 -13.56 0.08
C LEU A 70 -8.94 -13.58 -0.99
N SER A 71 -8.74 -14.23 -2.14
CA SER A 71 -9.76 -14.31 -3.20
C SER A 71 -11.01 -15.11 -2.78
N LYS A 72 -10.84 -16.13 -1.92
CA LYS A 72 -11.97 -16.88 -1.35
C LYS A 72 -12.72 -16.08 -0.28
N LEU A 73 -12.00 -15.20 0.42
CA LEU A 73 -12.58 -14.32 1.45
C LEU A 73 -13.32 -13.14 0.84
N ALA A 74 -12.89 -12.62 -0.31
CA ALA A 74 -13.64 -11.61 -1.07
C ALA A 74 -15.05 -12.11 -1.45
N GLY A 75 -15.18 -13.40 -1.81
CA GLY A 75 -16.46 -14.05 -2.06
C GLY A 75 -17.33 -14.30 -0.82
N LEU A 76 -16.76 -14.22 0.39
CA LEU A 76 -17.48 -14.33 1.66
C LEU A 76 -17.86 -12.95 2.22
N VAL A 77 -17.05 -11.92 1.97
CA VAL A 77 -17.28 -10.51 2.33
C VAL A 77 -18.52 -9.94 1.63
N SER A 78 -18.80 -10.38 0.40
CA SER A 78 -20.01 -9.97 -0.34
C SER A 78 -21.33 -10.45 0.28
N LYS A 79 -21.29 -11.31 1.31
CA LYS A 79 -22.47 -11.85 2.00
C LYS A 79 -22.67 -11.37 3.45
N ALA A 80 -21.77 -10.55 4.00
CA ALA A 80 -21.87 -10.07 5.39
C ALA A 80 -21.73 -8.54 5.45
N GLY A 81 -22.56 -7.86 6.25
CA GLY A 81 -22.66 -6.41 6.34
C GLY A 81 -21.42 -5.68 6.90
N PRO A 82 -21.55 -4.49 7.54
CA PRO A 82 -20.43 -3.59 7.90
C PRO A 82 -19.32 -4.19 8.80
N SER A 83 -19.53 -5.40 9.33
CA SER A 83 -18.49 -6.22 9.97
C SER A 83 -17.45 -6.80 8.99
N ALA A 84 -17.71 -6.83 7.68
CA ALA A 84 -16.85 -7.45 6.67
C ALA A 84 -15.73 -6.53 6.13
N GLU A 85 -15.97 -5.20 6.04
CA GLU A 85 -14.89 -4.23 5.77
C GLU A 85 -13.86 -4.22 6.90
N ASN A 86 -14.34 -4.27 8.15
CA ASN A 86 -13.52 -4.44 9.33
C ASN A 86 -12.71 -5.75 9.26
N LEU A 87 -13.31 -6.84 8.77
CA LEU A 87 -12.62 -8.14 8.67
C LEU A 87 -11.40 -8.08 7.73
N ALA A 88 -11.53 -7.50 6.53
CA ALA A 88 -10.40 -7.38 5.61
C ALA A 88 -9.26 -6.54 6.23
N ASN A 89 -9.59 -5.39 6.83
CA ASN A 89 -8.61 -4.54 7.49
C ASN A 89 -7.95 -5.25 8.69
N THR A 90 -8.71 -5.99 9.49
CA THR A 90 -8.18 -6.81 10.59
C THR A 90 -7.24 -7.89 10.09
N LEU A 91 -7.57 -8.57 8.99
CA LEU A 91 -6.71 -9.61 8.41
C LEU A 91 -5.39 -9.03 7.86
N TRP A 92 -5.46 -7.94 7.11
CA TRP A 92 -4.26 -7.24 6.64
C TRP A 92 -3.40 -6.77 7.81
N LEU A 93 -4.02 -6.25 8.87
CA LEU A 93 -3.32 -5.77 10.07
C LEU A 93 -2.65 -6.92 10.82
N ARG A 94 -3.33 -8.07 10.97
CA ARG A 94 -2.77 -9.29 11.58
C ARG A 94 -1.56 -9.79 10.83
N GLY A 95 -1.62 -9.77 9.49
CA GLY A 95 -0.50 -10.09 8.61
C GLY A 95 0.56 -8.99 8.51
N ARG A 96 0.37 -7.83 9.19
CA ARG A 96 1.21 -6.63 9.07
C ARG A 96 1.47 -6.22 7.62
N THR A 97 0.45 -6.36 6.79
CA THR A 97 0.54 -6.13 5.35
C THR A 97 0.86 -4.67 5.09
N ASP A 98 1.93 -4.38 4.36
CA ASP A 98 2.29 -2.99 4.08
C ASP A 98 1.14 -2.26 3.32
N PRO A 99 0.70 -1.08 3.76
CA PRO A 99 -0.40 -0.37 3.10
C PRO A 99 -0.18 -0.05 1.62
N ALA A 100 1.05 0.02 1.10
CA ALA A 100 1.29 0.18 -0.34
C ALA A 100 0.92 -1.10 -1.09
N LYS A 101 1.15 -2.27 -0.49
CA LYS A 101 0.69 -3.56 -1.05
C LYS A 101 -0.82 -3.63 -1.06
N VAL A 102 -1.47 -3.23 0.04
CA VAL A 102 -2.94 -3.20 0.13
C VAL A 102 -3.54 -2.25 -0.91
N LEU A 103 -2.98 -1.05 -1.09
CA LEU A 103 -3.43 -0.11 -2.11
C LEU A 103 -3.37 -0.72 -3.52
N LYS A 104 -2.25 -1.38 -3.82
CA LYS A 104 -2.04 -2.08 -5.10
C LYS A 104 -3.06 -3.21 -5.29
N THR A 105 -3.33 -4.00 -4.26
CA THR A 105 -4.32 -5.09 -4.30
C THR A 105 -5.75 -4.59 -4.49
N LEU A 106 -6.09 -3.42 -3.94
CA LEU A 106 -7.43 -2.86 -4.07
C LEU A 106 -7.71 -2.32 -5.48
N GLU A 107 -6.68 -1.97 -6.25
CA GLU A 107 -6.82 -1.40 -7.59
C GLU A 107 -7.81 -0.23 -7.60
N VAL A 108 -7.51 0.81 -6.81
CA VAL A 108 -8.42 1.94 -6.60
C VAL A 108 -8.67 2.76 -7.87
N GLY A 109 -7.80 2.66 -8.88
CA GLY A 109 -7.94 3.37 -10.15
C GLY A 109 -7.67 4.88 -10.04
N ALA A 110 -7.95 5.61 -11.12
CA ALA A 110 -7.62 7.03 -11.22
C ALA A 110 -8.62 7.95 -10.47
N LYS A 111 -9.89 7.55 -10.45
CA LYS A 111 -10.97 8.27 -9.76
C LYS A 111 -11.00 7.88 -8.29
N LEU A 112 -10.69 8.84 -7.42
CA LEU A 112 -10.52 8.59 -6.00
C LEU A 112 -11.72 9.01 -5.15
N ASP A 113 -12.45 10.03 -5.59
CA ASP A 113 -13.66 10.51 -4.92
C ASP A 113 -14.79 9.46 -5.04
N ASP A 114 -15.61 9.38 -3.99
CA ASP A 114 -16.71 8.42 -3.87
C ASP A 114 -16.32 6.95 -4.10
N ASN A 115 -15.03 6.64 -3.92
CA ASN A 115 -14.49 5.31 -4.13
C ASN A 115 -14.41 4.55 -2.79
N PRO A 116 -15.30 3.57 -2.51
CA PRO A 116 -15.32 2.87 -1.23
C PRO A 116 -14.02 2.11 -0.95
N LYS A 117 -13.29 1.68 -1.98
CA LYS A 117 -11.99 1.02 -1.81
C LYS A 117 -10.93 1.99 -1.28
N VAL A 118 -10.96 3.26 -1.70
CA VAL A 118 -10.07 4.30 -1.18
C VAL A 118 -10.37 4.57 0.29
N LEU A 119 -11.66 4.65 0.65
CA LEU A 119 -12.07 4.82 2.06
C LEU A 119 -11.62 3.63 2.91
N GLN A 120 -11.84 2.41 2.45
CA GLN A 120 -11.37 1.20 3.12
C GLN A 120 -9.86 1.23 3.34
N TRP A 121 -9.09 1.60 2.30
CA TRP A 121 -7.64 1.73 2.39
C TRP A 121 -7.20 2.80 3.40
N LEU A 122 -7.85 3.96 3.43
CA LEU A 122 -7.53 5.03 4.38
C LEU A 122 -7.78 4.59 5.83
N LYS A 123 -8.89 3.89 6.08
CA LYS A 123 -9.16 3.27 7.40
C LYS A 123 -8.08 2.26 7.76
N TYR A 124 -7.68 1.42 6.80
CA TYR A 124 -6.58 0.48 7.01
C TYR A 124 -5.26 1.19 7.37
N VAL A 125 -4.91 2.26 6.66
CA VAL A 125 -3.70 3.04 6.96
C VAL A 125 -3.75 3.62 8.38
N GLN A 126 -4.90 4.14 8.82
CA GLN A 126 -5.05 4.60 10.21
C GLN A 126 -4.82 3.47 11.23
N MET A 127 -5.39 2.29 11.00
CA MET A 127 -5.14 1.12 11.85
C MET A 127 -3.65 0.75 11.85
N TYR A 128 -3.02 0.73 10.67
CA TYR A 128 -1.61 0.38 10.49
C TYR A 128 -0.67 1.37 11.19
N ARG A 129 -1.01 2.67 11.23
CA ARG A 129 -0.24 3.72 11.92
C ARG A 129 -0.02 3.45 13.41
N THR A 130 -0.91 2.68 14.05
CA THR A 130 -0.79 2.33 15.47
C THR A 130 0.19 1.18 15.74
N THR A 131 0.68 0.53 14.68
CA THR A 131 1.69 -0.54 14.78
C THR A 131 3.10 0.02 14.89
N LYS A 132 4.08 -0.82 15.27
CA LYS A 132 5.50 -0.44 15.35
C LYS A 132 6.08 0.12 14.04
N ASN A 133 5.54 -0.29 12.88
CA ASN A 133 6.00 0.17 11.56
C ASN A 133 5.15 1.34 11.00
N GLY A 134 4.15 1.78 11.77
CA GLY A 134 3.17 2.76 11.36
C GLY A 134 3.75 4.15 11.11
N TYR A 135 4.88 4.49 11.74
CA TYR A 135 5.54 5.79 11.63
C TYR A 135 5.93 6.17 10.18
N ARG A 136 6.14 5.17 9.31
CA ARG A 136 6.49 5.36 7.89
C ARG A 136 5.32 5.91 7.07
N TRP A 137 4.10 5.76 7.56
CA TRP A 137 2.88 6.14 6.86
C TRP A 137 2.38 7.52 7.30
N HIS A 138 3.25 8.52 7.39
CA HIS A 138 2.86 9.90 7.69
C HIS A 138 2.05 10.54 6.54
N ASP A 139 1.43 11.69 6.77
CA ASP A 139 0.44 12.29 5.85
C ASP A 139 1.01 12.55 4.45
N GLY A 140 2.28 12.98 4.37
CA GLY A 140 2.99 13.13 3.09
C GLY A 140 3.13 11.84 2.27
N GLU A 141 3.35 10.68 2.91
CA GLU A 141 3.47 9.40 2.21
C GLU A 141 2.12 8.95 1.66
N ILE A 142 1.04 9.11 2.45
CA ILE A 142 -0.33 8.83 1.99
C ILE A 142 -0.67 9.69 0.77
N TYR A 143 -0.37 10.99 0.86
CA TYR A 143 -0.57 11.93 -0.24
C TYR A 143 0.17 11.48 -1.51
N VAL A 144 1.46 11.13 -1.42
CA VAL A 144 2.24 10.66 -2.57
C VAL A 144 1.65 9.38 -3.17
N LYS A 145 1.21 8.41 -2.36
CA LYS A 145 0.60 7.16 -2.88
C LYS A 145 -0.71 7.39 -3.61
N LEU A 146 -1.57 8.28 -3.09
CA LEU A 146 -2.82 8.63 -3.75
C LEU A 146 -2.58 9.44 -5.03
N LEU A 147 -1.59 10.33 -5.03
CA LEU A 147 -1.19 11.08 -6.22
C LEU A 147 -0.61 10.15 -7.30
N GLN A 148 0.19 9.15 -6.92
CA GLN A 148 0.69 8.13 -7.85
C GLN A 148 -0.44 7.28 -8.45
N SER A 149 -1.48 6.98 -7.65
CA SER A 149 -2.62 6.18 -8.09
C SER A 149 -3.54 6.94 -9.04
N SER A 150 -3.86 8.19 -8.71
CA SER A 150 -4.75 9.05 -9.51
C SER A 150 -4.06 9.72 -10.70
N LYS A 151 -2.76 10.00 -10.57
CA LYS A 151 -2.00 10.91 -11.45
C LYS A 151 -2.66 12.30 -11.59
N SER A 152 -3.44 12.72 -10.59
CA SER A 152 -4.20 13.98 -10.63
C SER A 152 -4.25 14.64 -9.25
N GLU A 153 -3.60 15.79 -9.12
CA GLU A 153 -3.68 16.65 -7.92
C GLU A 153 -5.12 17.07 -7.62
N ALA A 154 -5.93 17.28 -8.66
CA ALA A 154 -7.33 17.67 -8.51
C ALA A 154 -8.18 16.56 -7.90
N GLU A 155 -7.96 15.31 -8.30
CA GLU A 155 -8.66 14.15 -7.72
C GLU A 155 -8.27 13.94 -6.26
N VAL A 156 -6.98 14.06 -5.95
CA VAL A 156 -6.48 13.98 -4.56
C VAL A 156 -7.05 15.10 -3.70
N ALA A 157 -7.11 16.34 -4.20
CA ALA A 157 -7.66 17.47 -3.46
C ALA A 157 -9.16 17.31 -3.20
N LYS A 158 -9.93 16.85 -4.19
CA LYS A 158 -11.36 16.54 -4.01
C LYS A 158 -11.58 15.46 -2.97
N LEU A 159 -10.81 14.38 -3.01
CA LEU A 159 -10.87 13.32 -2.00
C LEU A 159 -10.61 13.90 -0.60
N PHE A 160 -9.53 14.65 -0.39
CA PHE A 160 -9.21 15.18 0.94
C PHE A 160 -10.27 16.15 1.44
N GLN A 161 -10.88 16.92 0.54
CA GLN A 161 -12.01 17.78 0.89
C GLN A 161 -13.26 16.98 1.27
N SER A 162 -13.58 15.89 0.56
CA SER A 162 -14.74 15.04 0.90
C SER A 162 -14.55 14.27 2.20
N LEU A 163 -13.32 13.84 2.53
CA LEU A 163 -13.02 13.18 3.81
C LEU A 163 -13.38 14.04 5.03
N LYS A 164 -13.36 15.38 4.91
CA LYS A 164 -13.70 16.30 5.99
C LYS A 164 -15.16 16.24 6.41
N THR A 165 -16.05 15.73 5.55
CA THR A 165 -17.47 15.54 5.89
C THR A 165 -17.74 14.17 6.50
N ASN A 166 -16.77 13.25 6.47
CA ASN A 166 -16.87 11.95 7.12
C ASN A 166 -16.38 12.06 8.58
N PRO A 167 -17.23 11.82 9.60
CA PRO A 167 -16.83 11.99 11.00
C PRO A 167 -15.61 11.17 11.44
N GLU A 168 -15.45 9.96 10.89
CA GLU A 168 -14.33 9.05 11.23
C GLU A 168 -13.01 9.50 10.58
N LEU A 169 -13.08 10.09 9.38
CA LEU A 169 -11.91 10.46 8.59
C LEU A 169 -11.66 11.97 8.53
N ALA A 170 -12.49 12.78 9.18
CA ALA A 170 -12.43 14.24 9.08
C ALA A 170 -11.05 14.78 9.44
N LYS A 171 -10.48 14.29 10.55
CA LYS A 171 -9.16 14.74 10.98
C LYS A 171 -8.04 14.34 10.01
N LEU A 172 -8.15 13.14 9.44
CA LEU A 172 -7.20 12.69 8.42
C LEU A 172 -7.33 13.54 7.15
N GLY A 173 -8.56 13.83 6.70
CA GLY A 173 -8.81 14.71 5.55
C GLY A 173 -8.22 16.11 5.73
N GLU A 174 -8.34 16.71 6.93
CA GLU A 174 -7.67 17.97 7.26
C GLU A 174 -6.15 17.88 7.14
N ASN A 175 -5.54 16.87 7.77
CA ASN A 175 -4.09 16.73 7.80
C ASN A 175 -3.51 16.44 6.41
N LEU A 176 -4.18 15.59 5.62
CA LEU A 176 -3.81 15.28 4.24
C LEU A 176 -3.91 16.53 3.35
N GLN A 177 -4.96 17.35 3.52
CA GLN A 177 -5.06 18.62 2.80
C GLN A 177 -3.90 19.57 3.14
N LYS A 178 -3.54 19.69 4.43
CA LYS A 178 -2.40 20.51 4.85
C LYS A 178 -1.09 20.01 4.26
N ALA A 179 -0.88 18.69 4.22
CA ALA A 179 0.29 18.09 3.58
C ALA A 179 0.34 18.42 2.07
N GLN A 180 -0.80 18.33 1.38
CA GLN A 180 -0.91 18.71 -0.03
C GLN A 180 -0.60 20.21 -0.24
N PHE A 181 -1.19 21.11 0.55
CA PHE A 181 -0.93 22.54 0.46
C PHE A 181 0.54 22.87 0.72
N GLY A 182 1.16 22.27 1.72
CA GLY A 182 2.59 22.39 1.96
C GLY A 182 3.42 21.96 0.74
N SER A 183 3.05 20.87 0.07
CA SER A 183 3.71 20.43 -1.16
C SER A 183 3.53 21.44 -2.30
N TRP A 184 2.33 21.98 -2.50
CA TRP A 184 2.06 22.98 -3.52
C TRP A 184 2.84 24.28 -3.28
N ILE A 185 2.95 24.73 -2.02
CA ILE A 185 3.74 25.92 -1.66
C ILE A 185 5.24 25.69 -1.91
N ILE A 186 5.78 24.54 -1.53
CA ILE A 186 7.20 24.20 -1.79
C ILE A 186 7.50 24.17 -3.30
N LYS A 187 6.52 23.80 -4.12
CA LYS A 187 6.60 23.80 -5.59
C LYS A 187 6.28 25.15 -6.23
N ASP A 188 6.03 26.18 -5.42
CA ASP A 188 5.63 27.53 -5.85
C ASP A 188 4.41 27.54 -6.80
N MET A 189 3.41 26.71 -6.49
CA MET A 189 2.19 26.64 -7.29
C MET A 189 1.27 27.82 -6.97
N HIS A 190 1.31 28.88 -7.78
CA HIS A 190 0.46 30.05 -7.57
C HIS A 190 -1.05 29.69 -7.47
N PRO A 191 -1.86 30.36 -6.61
CA PRO A 191 -3.29 30.05 -6.46
C PRO A 191 -4.10 30.06 -7.75
N SER A 192 -3.73 30.89 -8.74
CA SER A 192 -4.37 30.89 -10.06
C SER A 192 -4.14 29.58 -10.84
N SER A 193 -2.97 28.96 -10.69
CA SER A 193 -2.66 27.66 -11.30
C SER A 193 -3.47 26.55 -10.66
N ILE A 194 -3.64 26.58 -9.33
CA ILE A 194 -4.49 25.64 -8.60
C ILE A 194 -5.96 25.80 -8.99
N LEU A 195 -6.43 27.04 -9.17
CA LEU A 195 -7.76 27.33 -9.66
C LEU A 195 -8.03 26.64 -11.01
N SER A 196 -7.15 26.85 -11.99
CA SER A 196 -7.23 26.21 -13.30
C SER A 196 -7.15 24.68 -13.22
N MET A 197 -6.25 24.15 -12.40
CA MET A 197 -6.07 22.71 -12.18
C MET A 197 -7.32 22.04 -11.59
N LEU A 198 -8.08 22.75 -10.74
CA LEU A 198 -9.35 22.26 -10.18
C LEU A 198 -10.54 22.40 -11.15
N GLY A 199 -10.29 22.85 -12.39
CA GLY A 199 -11.27 22.92 -13.46
C GLY A 199 -12.07 24.22 -13.49
N PHE A 200 -11.56 25.29 -12.87
CA PHE A 200 -12.16 26.61 -12.97
C PHE A 200 -11.48 27.42 -14.08
N THR A 201 -12.22 27.75 -15.14
CA THR A 201 -11.72 28.52 -16.29
C THR A 201 -12.18 29.99 -16.26
N GLY A 202 -12.72 30.46 -15.14
CA GLY A 202 -13.33 31.78 -15.01
C GLY A 202 -13.77 32.07 -13.56
N SER A 203 -14.98 32.62 -13.38
CA SER A 203 -15.53 32.96 -12.06
C SER A 203 -15.67 31.73 -11.15
N ILE A 204 -15.32 31.88 -9.86
CA ILE A 204 -15.40 30.82 -8.86
C ILE A 204 -16.87 30.68 -8.38
N PRO A 205 -17.54 29.54 -8.60
CA PRO A 205 -18.89 29.32 -8.07
C PRO A 205 -18.82 29.20 -6.54
N LEU A 206 -19.56 30.05 -5.82
CA LEU A 206 -19.51 30.10 -4.36
C LEU A 206 -19.97 28.79 -3.68
N ASN A 207 -20.82 27.99 -4.34
CA ASN A 207 -21.43 26.78 -3.77
C ASN A 207 -20.75 25.46 -4.22
N ASN A 208 -19.49 25.51 -4.67
CA ASN A 208 -18.76 24.30 -5.09
C ASN A 208 -17.75 23.87 -3.99
N PRO A 209 -17.70 22.60 -3.57
CA PRO A 209 -16.73 22.14 -2.57
C PRO A 209 -15.26 22.39 -2.97
N ARG A 210 -14.97 22.47 -4.27
CA ARG A 210 -13.62 22.83 -4.78
C ARG A 210 -13.26 24.30 -4.53
N THR A 211 -14.25 25.18 -4.38
CA THR A 211 -14.04 26.60 -4.08
C THR A 211 -13.38 26.79 -2.72
N GLU A 212 -13.77 25.99 -1.73
CA GLU A 212 -13.17 26.03 -0.40
C GLU A 212 -11.70 25.59 -0.40
N ILE A 213 -11.32 24.68 -1.30
CA ILE A 213 -9.92 24.28 -1.48
C ILE A 213 -9.09 25.47 -1.96
N VAL A 214 -9.55 26.17 -3.00
CA VAL A 214 -8.85 27.32 -3.59
C VAL A 214 -8.73 28.46 -2.58
N LYS A 215 -9.82 28.82 -1.89
CA LYS A 215 -9.81 29.90 -0.89
C LYS A 215 -8.82 29.64 0.23
N LYS A 216 -8.86 28.44 0.83
CA LYS A 216 -7.96 28.06 1.92
C LYS A 216 -6.50 28.02 1.46
N TYR A 217 -6.26 27.47 0.28
CA TYR A 217 -4.91 27.44 -0.28
C TYR A 217 -4.36 28.85 -0.55
N ALA A 218 -5.14 29.74 -1.16
CA ALA A 218 -4.72 31.11 -1.43
C ALA A 218 -4.35 31.87 -0.15
N LEU A 219 -5.12 31.67 0.92
CA LEU A 219 -4.81 32.23 2.24
C LEU A 219 -3.49 31.68 2.79
N GLU A 220 -3.28 30.37 2.77
CA GLU A 220 -2.03 29.76 3.25
C GLU A 220 -0.80 30.15 2.41
N TYR A 221 -0.97 30.27 1.09
CA TYR A 221 0.08 30.73 0.18
C TYR A 221 0.49 32.15 0.55
N ALA A 222 -0.46 33.08 0.64
CA ALA A 222 -0.19 34.48 0.99
C ALA A 222 0.50 34.65 2.35
N ILE A 223 0.11 33.87 3.37
CA ILE A 223 0.74 33.93 4.70
C ILE A 223 2.21 33.48 4.66
N ARG A 224 2.57 32.53 3.78
CA ARG A 224 3.91 31.92 3.77
C ARG A 224 4.89 32.55 2.77
N THR A 225 4.40 33.32 1.81
CA THR A 225 5.22 33.98 0.78
C THR A 225 5.45 35.47 1.05
N VAL A 226 4.88 36.01 2.13
CA VAL A 226 5.17 37.35 2.68
C VAL A 226 6.32 37.23 3.67
#